data_AF-A0A318A0E7-F1
#
_entry.id   AF-A0A318A0E7-F1
#
_cell.length_a   1.000
_cell.length_b   1.000
_cell.length_c   1.000
_cell.angle_alpha   90.00
_cell.angle_beta   90.00
_cell.angle_gamma   90.00
#
_symmetry.space_group_name_H-M   'P 1'
#
loop_
_entity.id
_entity.type
_entity.pdbx_description
1 polymer ?
#
loop_
_entity_poly.entity_id
_entity_poly.type
_entity_poly.pdbx_seq_one_letter_code
_entity_poly.pdbx_strand_id
1 'polypeptide(L)' 'MTYLRLLIVAAIAGLFYLLGAKAGRGRYKQIRRNAHKAWNDKTVKKARAGTKKFAGRNAKKLAKAAHR' A
#
# COMPACT_ATOMS: atom_id res chain seq x y z
N MET A 1 14.83 -22.23 -37.53
CA MET A 1 15.49 -22.64 -36.26
C MET A 1 15.74 -21.47 -35.29
N THR A 2 15.95 -20.24 -35.77
CA THR A 2 16.14 -19.03 -34.95
C THR A 2 14.88 -18.59 -34.21
N TYR A 3 13.71 -18.59 -34.86
CA TYR A 3 12.45 -18.22 -34.22
C TYR A 3 12.07 -19.11 -33.03
N LEU A 4 12.26 -20.42 -33.16
CA LEU A 4 11.99 -21.36 -32.07
C LEU A 4 12.89 -21.09 -30.86
N ARG A 5 14.18 -20.78 -31.10
CA ARG A 5 15.11 -20.41 -30.02
C ARG A 5 14.70 -19.11 -29.34
N LEU A 6 14.25 -18.10 -30.10
CA LEU A 6 13.77 -16.83 -29.53
C LEU A 6 12.52 -17.01 -28.66
N LEU A 7 11.58 -17.86 -29.10
CA LEU A 7 10.38 -18.17 -28.32
C LEU A 7 10.71 -18.89 -27.00
N ILE A 8 11.66 -19.82 -27.02
CA ILE A 8 12.12 -20.51 -25.80
C ILE A 8 12.78 -19.53 -24.83
N VAL A 9 13.65 -18.64 -25.33
CA VAL A 9 14.29 -17.61 -24.50
C VAL A 9 13.27 -16.65 -23.89
N ALA A 10 12.27 -16.21 -24.67
CA ALA A 10 11.20 -15.36 -24.18
C ALA A 10 10.34 -16.05 -23.11
N ALA A 11 10.01 -17.34 -23.30
CA ALA A 11 9.27 -18.12 -22.33
C ALA A 11 10.02 -18.28 -21.00
N ILE A 12 11.32 -18.58 -21.07
CA ILE A 12 12.19 -18.69 -19.89
C ILE A 12 12.28 -17.35 -19.16
N ALA A 13 12.53 -16.25 -19.87
CA ALA A 13 12.58 -14.91 -19.29
C ALA A 13 11.25 -14.53 -18.59
N GLY A 14 10.11 -14.83 -19.21
CA GLY A 14 8.79 -14.62 -18.62
C GLY A 14 8.58 -15.45 -17.34
N LEU A 15 9.03 -16.71 -17.32
CA LEU A 15 8.95 -17.57 -16.15
C LEU A 15 9.76 -17.00 -14.97
N PHE A 16 10.99 -16.58 -15.22
CA PHE A 16 11.85 -15.98 -14.20
C PHE A 16 11.31 -14.65 -13.67
N TYR A 17 10.72 -13.82 -14.53
CA TYR A 17 10.06 -12.59 -14.11
C TYR A 17 8.86 -12.87 -13.19
N LEU A 18 8.01 -13.83 -13.56
CA LEU A 18 6.84 -14.22 -12.77
C LEU A 18 7.24 -14.86 -11.43
N LEU A 19 8.28 -15.69 -11.42
CA LEU A 19 8.82 -16.31 -10.21
C LEU A 19 9.47 -15.25 -9.29
N GLY A 20 10.25 -14.32 -9.84
CA GLY A 20 10.84 -13.20 -9.09
C GLY A 20 9.78 -12.27 -8.49
N ALA A 21 8.77 -11.90 -9.28
CA ALA A 21 7.63 -11.09 -8.81
C ALA A 21 6.79 -11.82 -7.75
N LYS A 22 6.67 -13.16 -7.85
CA LYS A 22 5.96 -13.98 -6.86
C LYS A 22 6.76 -14.17 -5.57
N ALA A 23 8.08 -14.28 -5.64
CA ALA A 23 8.97 -14.47 -4.49
C ALA A 23 8.90 -13.31 -3.47
N GLY A 24 8.66 -12.07 -3.92
CA GLY A 24 8.50 -10.91 -3.02
C GLY A 24 7.18 -10.86 -2.24
N ARG A 25 6.14 -11.60 -2.67
CA ARG A 25 4.79 -11.48 -2.07
C ARG A 25 4.69 -12.06 -0.66
N GLY A 26 5.52 -13.04 -0.30
CA GLY A 26 5.53 -13.61 1.06
C GLY A 26 5.96 -12.57 2.10
N ARG A 27 7.11 -11.93 1.87
CA ARG A 27 7.64 -10.83 2.69
C ARG A 27 6.70 -9.62 2.70
N TYR A 28 6.17 -9.24 1.54
CA TYR A 28 5.21 -8.14 1.46
C TYR A 28 3.93 -8.42 2.26
N LYS A 29 3.37 -9.64 2.20
CA LYS A 29 2.20 -10.02 3.00
C LYS A 29 2.49 -9.95 4.49
N GLN A 30 3.68 -10.36 4.93
CA GLN A 30 4.07 -10.31 6.35
C GLN A 30 4.21 -8.86 6.84
N ILE A 31 4.88 -8.01 6.06
CA ILE A 31 5.00 -6.57 6.35
C ILE A 31 3.61 -5.93 6.36
N ARG A 32 2.78 -6.19 5.34
CA ARG A 32 1.40 -5.70 5.27
C ARG A 32 0.58 -6.13 6.49
N ARG A 33 0.71 -7.38 6.93
CA ARG A 33 -0.01 -7.89 8.10
C ARG A 33 0.41 -7.17 9.38
N ASN A 34 1.71 -6.96 9.56
CA ASN A 34 2.23 -6.26 10.73
C ASN A 34 1.85 -4.78 10.73
N ALA A 35 1.98 -4.10 9.58
CA ALA A 35 1.54 -2.73 9.39
C ALA A 35 0.03 -2.59 9.64
N HIS A 36 -0.79 -3.52 9.13
CA HIS A 36 -2.23 -3.53 9.35
C HIS A 36 -2.59 -3.78 10.82
N LYS A 37 -1.85 -4.63 11.54
CA LYS A 37 -2.02 -4.81 12.99
C LYS A 37 -1.70 -3.53 13.75
N ALA A 38 -0.54 -2.92 13.47
CA ALA A 38 -0.15 -1.65 14.09
C ALA A 38 -1.15 -0.53 13.80
N TRP A 39 -1.65 -0.43 12.56
CA TRP A 39 -2.64 0.56 12.16
C TRP A 39 -4.00 0.40 12.86
N ASN A 40 -4.36 -0.83 13.20
CA ASN A 40 -5.60 -1.16 13.89
C ASN A 40 -5.47 -1.22 15.42
N ASP A 41 -4.30 -0.94 15.97
CA ASP A 41 -4.13 -0.84 17.40
C ASP A 41 -5.11 0.20 17.99
N LYS A 42 -5.66 -0.07 19.17
CA LYS A 42 -6.67 0.80 19.80
C LYS A 42 -6.12 2.21 20.04
N THR A 43 -4.82 2.33 20.33
CA THR A 43 -4.12 3.59 20.59
C THR A 43 -4.03 4.41 19.30
N VAL A 44 -3.56 3.79 18.22
CA VAL A 44 -3.45 4.43 16.90
C VAL A 44 -4.83 4.83 16.36
N LYS A 45 -5.83 3.96 16.54
CA LYS A 45 -7.21 4.23 16.13
C LYS A 45 -7.80 5.43 16.87
N LYS A 46 -7.57 5.54 18.20
CA LYS A 46 -7.99 6.68 19.01
C LYS A 46 -7.28 7.97 18.58
N ALA A 47 -5.96 7.93 18.41
CA ALA A 47 -5.17 9.09 17.96
C ALA A 47 -5.63 9.61 16.60
N ARG A 48 -5.87 8.70 15.63
CA ARG A 48 -6.42 9.04 14.32
C ARG A 48 -7.80 9.67 14.41
N ALA A 49 -8.69 9.09 15.22
CA ALA A 49 -10.03 9.64 15.41
C ALA A 49 -10.01 11.04 16.06
N GLY A 50 -9.14 11.24 17.05
CA GLY A 50 -8.92 12.53 17.69
C GLY A 50 -8.41 13.57 16.70
N THR A 51 -7.39 13.21 15.90
CA THR A 51 -6.81 14.06 14.86
C THR A 51 -7.86 14.43 13.80
N LYS A 52 -8.66 13.47 13.32
CA LYS A 52 -9.74 13.73 12.36
C LYS A 52 -10.78 14.71 12.92
N LYS A 53 -11.18 14.54 14.19
CA LYS A 53 -12.11 15.45 14.87
C LYS A 53 -11.50 16.84 15.06
N PHE A 54 -10.21 16.93 15.40
CA PHE A 54 -9.50 18.19 15.54
C PHE A 54 -9.40 18.92 14.20
N ALA A 55 -8.93 18.24 13.15
CA ALA A 55 -8.85 18.79 11.80
C ALA A 55 -10.22 19.27 11.30
N GLY A 56 -11.26 18.47 11.46
CA GLY A 56 -12.62 18.85 11.06
C GLY A 56 -13.16 20.08 11.80
N ARG A 57 -12.88 20.21 13.11
CA ARG A 57 -13.26 21.39 13.89
C ARG A 57 -12.53 22.65 13.40
N ASN A 58 -11.23 22.55 13.16
CA ASN A 58 -10.44 23.69 12.67
C ASN A 58 -10.80 24.07 11.24
N ALA A 59 -11.01 23.09 10.36
CA ALA A 59 -11.49 23.35 9.00
C ALA A 59 -12.83 24.11 9.00
N LYS A 60 -13.79 23.71 9.85
CA LYS A 60 -15.05 24.45 10.02
C LYS A 60 -14.86 25.87 10.55
N LYS A 61 -13.95 26.06 11.52
CA LYS A 61 -13.63 27.40 12.05
C LYS A 61 -13.01 28.30 10.98
N LEU A 62 -12.06 27.76 10.21
CA LEU A 62 -11.42 28.47 9.09
C LEU A 62 -12.42 28.81 8.00
N ALA A 63 -13.27 27.86 7.59
CA ALA A 63 -14.33 28.11 6.61
C ALA A 63 -15.29 29.21 7.10
N LYS A 64 -15.69 29.17 8.38
CA LYS A 64 -16.54 30.22 8.97
C LYS A 64 -15.85 31.58 9.05
N ALA A 65 -14.53 31.61 9.26
CA ALA A 65 -13.74 32.84 9.26
C ALA A 65 -13.51 33.39 7.84
N ALA A 66 -13.42 32.52 6.82
CA ALA A 66 -13.27 32.90 5.42
C ALA A 66 -14.57 33.39 4.77
N HIS A 67 -15.73 32.98 5.31
CA HIS A 67 -17.05 33.42 4.86
C HIS A 67 -17.60 34.63 5.65
N ARG A 68 -16.82 35.22 6.55
CA ARG A 68 -17.18 36.40 7.33
C ARG A 68 -16.37 37.60 6.85
#